data_AF-D9PMV6-F1
#
_entry.id   AF-D9PMV6-F1
#
_cell.length_a   1.000
_cell.length_b   1.000
_cell.length_c   1.000
_cell.angle_alpha   90.00
_cell.angle_beta   90.00
_cell.angle_gamma   90.00
#
_symmetry.space_group_name_H-M   'P 1'
#
loop_
_entity.id
_entity.type
_entity.pdbx_description
1 polymer ?
#
loop_
_entity_poly.entity_id
_entity_poly.type
_entity_poly.pdbx_seq_one_letter_code
_entity_poly.pdbx_strand_id
1 'polypeptide(L)'
;MELGLPVQAMVVDMSDQQLFEAMERENRARKNLSAWEQGTMYRRALDEGLYPSQRRLAESLGVDVSLVSKSLSLARLPEAVVGAFASPLEIQFRWAQPLAEALQKDPDGVLARAAKLRAAGVA
;
A
#
# COMPACT_ATOMS: atom_id res chain seq x y z
N MET A 1 -16.02 -23.75 1.43
CA MET A 1 -16.95 -24.16 0.36
C MET A 1 -16.16 -24.20 -0.93
N GLU A 2 -15.97 -25.37 -1.52
CA GLU A 2 -15.53 -25.49 -2.91
C GLU A 2 -16.79 -25.56 -3.78
N LEU A 3 -16.97 -24.58 -4.65
CA LEU A 3 -18.23 -24.38 -5.40
C LEU A 3 -18.39 -25.36 -6.58
N GLY A 4 -17.38 -26.17 -6.91
CA GLY A 4 -17.42 -27.14 -8.01
C GLY A 4 -17.67 -26.53 -9.40
N LEU A 5 -17.50 -25.21 -9.54
CA LEU A 5 -17.80 -24.49 -10.77
C LEU A 5 -16.63 -24.62 -11.75
N PRO A 6 -16.89 -24.99 -13.02
CA PRO A 6 -15.87 -24.94 -14.05
C PRO A 6 -15.48 -23.48 -14.30
N VAL A 7 -14.20 -23.15 -14.12
CA VAL A 7 -13.67 -21.81 -14.40
C VAL A 7 -13.04 -21.78 -15.78
N GLN A 8 -13.29 -20.71 -16.52
CA GLN A 8 -12.57 -20.44 -17.76
C GLN A 8 -11.22 -19.81 -17.39
N ALA A 9 -10.13 -20.49 -17.73
CA ALA A 9 -8.77 -20.00 -17.52
C ALA A 9 -8.09 -19.77 -18.87
N MET A 10 -7.35 -18.66 -18.97
CA MET A 10 -6.49 -18.34 -20.11
C MET A 10 -5.05 -18.33 -19.62
N VAL A 11 -4.18 -19.11 -20.25
CA VAL A 11 -2.75 -19.15 -19.94
C VAL A 11 -2.04 -18.24 -20.94
N VAL A 12 -1.26 -17.30 -20.43
CA VAL A 12 -0.50 -16.34 -21.24
C VAL A 12 0.92 -16.29 -20.69
N ASP A 13 1.92 -16.36 -21.57
CA ASP A 13 3.32 -16.13 -21.19
C ASP A 13 3.53 -14.65 -20.92
N MET A 14 3.84 -14.32 -19.66
CA MET A 14 4.06 -12.95 -19.19
C MET A 14 5.24 -12.95 -18.22
N SER A 15 6.07 -11.91 -18.27
CA SER A 15 7.08 -11.69 -17.23
C SER A 15 6.43 -11.29 -15.91
N ASP A 16 7.13 -11.48 -14.79
CA ASP A 16 6.67 -11.02 -13.47
C ASP A 16 6.28 -9.53 -13.47
N GLN A 17 6.99 -8.72 -14.27
CA GLN A 17 6.72 -7.30 -14.39
C GLN A 17 5.40 -7.04 -15.12
N GLN A 18 5.15 -7.76 -16.22
CA GLN A 18 3.89 -7.66 -16.96
C GLN A 18 2.70 -8.15 -16.13
N LEU A 19 2.89 -9.21 -15.34
CA LEU A 19 1.88 -9.71 -14.40
C LEU A 19 1.56 -8.65 -13.34
N PHE A 20 2.58 -8.03 -12.76
CA PHE A 20 2.41 -6.96 -11.79
C PHE A 20 1.68 -5.75 -12.39
N GLU A 21 2.07 -5.29 -13.56
CA GLU A 21 1.43 -4.16 -14.25
C GLU A 21 -0.04 -4.45 -14.60
N ALA A 22 -0.37 -5.68 -15.01
CA ALA A 22 -1.74 -6.08 -15.30
C ALA A 22 -2.60 -6.09 -14.02
N MET A 23 -2.09 -6.72 -12.95
CA MET A 23 -2.75 -6.74 -11.64
C MET A 23 -2.95 -5.33 -11.10
N GLU A 24 -1.92 -4.48 -11.13
CA GLU A 24 -1.98 -3.12 -10.62
C GLU A 24 -3.02 -2.30 -11.37
N ARG A 25 -3.04 -2.38 -12.70
CA ARG A 25 -4.01 -1.67 -13.55
C ARG A 25 -5.44 -2.06 -13.23
N GLU A 26 -5.70 -3.36 -13.04
CA GLU A 26 -7.02 -3.85 -12.65
C GLU A 26 -7.39 -3.38 -11.25
N ASN A 27 -6.46 -3.46 -10.29
CA ASN A 27 -6.66 -2.98 -8.92
C ASN A 27 -6.90 -1.47 -8.86
N ARG A 28 -6.23 -0.68 -9.68
CA ARG A 28 -6.41 0.77 -9.79
C ARG A 28 -7.78 1.15 -10.34
N ALA A 29 -8.34 0.34 -11.24
CA ALA A 29 -9.70 0.52 -11.73
C ALA A 29 -10.76 0.18 -10.66
N ARG A 30 -10.40 -0.60 -9.64
CA ARG A 30 -11.26 -0.93 -8.50
C ARG A 30 -11.12 0.14 -7.41
N LYS A 31 -12.24 0.57 -6.82
CA LYS A 31 -12.24 1.59 -5.74
C LYS A 31 -11.81 1.06 -4.36
N ASN A 32 -11.29 -0.16 -4.27
CA ASN A 32 -11.22 -0.89 -3.00
C ASN A 32 -9.83 -0.91 -2.34
N LEU A 33 -8.75 -0.54 -3.03
CA LEU A 33 -7.42 -0.53 -2.39
C LEU A 33 -7.17 0.79 -1.66
N SER A 34 -6.75 0.68 -0.41
CA SER A 34 -6.24 1.80 0.38
C SER A 34 -4.91 2.33 -0.15
N ALA A 35 -4.58 3.58 0.23
CA ALA A 35 -3.27 4.15 -0.04
C ALA A 35 -2.13 3.35 0.62
N TRP A 36 -2.40 2.73 1.77
CA TRP A 36 -1.44 1.91 2.50
C TRP A 36 -1.19 0.54 1.83
N GLU A 37 -2.24 -0.15 1.38
CA GLU A 37 -2.12 -1.42 0.65
C GLU A 37 -1.37 -1.22 -0.67
N GLN A 38 -1.71 -0.15 -1.40
CA GLN A 38 -1.00 0.19 -2.64
C GLN A 38 0.48 0.44 -2.37
N GLY A 39 0.79 1.18 -1.30
CA GLY A 39 2.17 1.39 -0.87
C GLY A 39 2.90 0.10 -0.49
N THR A 40 2.24 -0.81 0.20
CA THR A 40 2.80 -2.12 0.59
C THR A 40 3.12 -2.97 -0.64
N MET A 41 2.22 -2.96 -1.64
CA MET A 41 2.42 -3.64 -2.91
C MET A 41 3.61 -3.04 -3.69
N TYR A 42 3.70 -1.71 -3.78
CA TYR A 42 4.84 -1.04 -4.41
C TYR A 42 6.16 -1.30 -3.70
N ARG A 43 6.15 -1.31 -2.36
CA ARG A 43 7.34 -1.61 -1.56
C ARG A 43 7.82 -3.02 -1.88
N ARG A 44 6.91 -3.99 -1.88
CA ARG A 44 7.23 -5.38 -2.19
C ARG A 44 7.85 -5.54 -3.58
N ALA A 45 7.28 -4.89 -4.59
CA ALA A 45 7.85 -4.91 -5.95
C ALA A 45 9.27 -4.35 -6.02
N LEU A 46 9.59 -3.35 -5.20
CA LEU A 46 10.95 -2.80 -5.11
C LEU A 46 11.88 -3.74 -4.34
N ASP A 47 11.42 -4.29 -3.22
CA ASP A 47 12.20 -5.19 -2.35
C ASP A 47 12.54 -6.51 -3.05
N GLU A 48 11.61 -7.04 -3.87
CA GLU A 48 11.80 -8.24 -4.69
C GLU A 48 12.63 -7.97 -5.96
N GLY A 49 13.07 -6.72 -6.17
CA GLY A 49 13.89 -6.33 -7.31
C GLY A 49 13.15 -6.29 -8.65
N LEU A 50 11.81 -6.37 -8.63
CA LEU A 50 10.98 -6.26 -9.84
C LEU A 50 11.18 -4.93 -10.55
N TYR A 51 11.47 -3.87 -9.77
CA TYR A 51 11.89 -2.58 -10.28
C TYR A 51 13.14 -2.08 -9.56
N PRO A 52 14.10 -1.47 -10.27
CA PRO A 52 15.36 -1.02 -9.69
C PRO A 52 15.23 0.32 -8.92
N SER A 53 14.12 1.05 -9.08
CA SER A 53 13.86 2.31 -8.37
C SER A 53 12.39 2.71 -8.41
N GLN A 54 11.99 3.59 -7.48
CA GLN A 54 10.66 4.20 -7.47
C GLN A 54 10.32 4.92 -8.78
N ARG A 55 11.33 5.55 -9.41
CA ARG A 55 11.16 6.24 -10.68
C ARG A 55 10.82 5.26 -11.80
N ARG A 56 11.52 4.13 -11.88
CA ARG A 56 11.22 3.09 -12.89
C ARG A 56 9.86 2.45 -12.69
N LEU A 57 9.49 2.20 -11.44
CA LEU A 57 8.14 1.74 -11.09
C LEU A 57 7.07 2.76 -11.54
N ALA A 58 7.26 4.04 -11.24
CA ALA A 58 6.33 5.10 -11.64
C ALA A 58 6.19 5.22 -13.17
N GLU A 59 7.32 5.17 -13.90
CA GLU A 59 7.36 5.19 -15.36
C GLU A 59 6.60 4.00 -15.97
N SER A 60 6.82 2.78 -15.46
CA SER A 60 6.15 1.56 -15.92
C SER A 60 4.65 1.57 -15.64
N LEU A 61 4.23 2.06 -14.47
CA LEU A 61 2.82 2.16 -14.11
C LEU A 61 2.10 3.37 -14.73
N GLY A 62 2.82 4.29 -15.36
CA GLY A 62 2.25 5.52 -15.92
C GLY A 62 1.70 6.48 -14.86
N VAL A 63 2.34 6.53 -13.68
CA VAL A 63 1.94 7.40 -12.56
C VAL A 63 3.03 8.38 -12.15
N ASP A 64 2.62 9.39 -11.39
CA ASP A 64 3.57 10.36 -10.83
C ASP A 64 4.44 9.73 -9.73
N VAL A 65 5.74 10.04 -9.75
CA VAL A 65 6.71 9.51 -8.76
C VAL A 65 6.38 9.97 -7.33
N SER A 66 5.74 11.13 -7.15
CA SER A 66 5.29 11.60 -5.84
C SER A 66 4.16 10.73 -5.28
N LEU A 67 3.30 10.14 -6.14
CA LEU A 67 2.28 9.18 -5.72
C LEU A 67 2.95 7.92 -5.18
N VAL A 68 3.94 7.37 -5.90
CA VAL A 68 4.72 6.22 -5.45
C VAL A 68 5.41 6.54 -4.12
N SER A 69 6.05 7.69 -4.00
CA SER A 69 6.73 8.13 -2.77
C SER A 69 5.78 8.25 -1.57
N LYS A 70 4.61 8.90 -1.74
CA LYS A 70 3.57 9.00 -0.69
C LYS A 70 3.05 7.63 -0.29
N SER A 71 2.80 6.75 -1.25
CA SER A 71 2.35 5.38 -1.01
C SER A 71 3.39 4.63 -0.17
N LEU A 72 4.67 4.69 -0.54
CA LEU A 72 5.76 4.03 0.19
C LEU A 72 5.96 4.62 1.58
N SER A 73 5.76 5.92 1.76
CA SER A 73 5.78 6.58 3.07
C SER A 73 4.69 6.02 3.98
N LEU A 74 3.46 5.87 3.48
CA LEU A 74 2.37 5.24 4.23
C LEU A 74 2.66 3.77 4.52
N ALA A 75 3.22 3.04 3.56
CA ALA A 75 3.57 1.64 3.74
C ALA A 75 4.57 1.43 4.88
N ARG A 76 5.44 2.41 5.14
CA ARG A 76 6.44 2.41 6.22
C ARG A 76 5.88 2.81 7.58
N LEU A 77 4.59 3.12 7.70
CA LEU A 77 3.98 3.38 9.00
C LEU A 77 4.17 2.17 9.92
N PRO A 78 4.53 2.38 11.20
CA PRO A 78 4.59 1.31 12.18
C PRO A 78 3.24 0.59 12.30
N GLU A 79 3.27 -0.71 12.56
CA GLU A 79 2.06 -1.54 12.70
C GLU A 79 1.12 -0.98 13.77
N ALA A 80 1.64 -0.44 14.86
CA ALA A 80 0.83 0.20 15.90
C ALA A 80 0.01 1.38 15.37
N VAL A 81 0.55 2.16 14.42
CA VAL A 81 -0.13 3.30 13.80
C VAL A 81 -1.21 2.83 12.84
N VAL A 82 -0.90 1.82 12.00
CA VAL A 82 -1.88 1.22 11.08
C VAL A 82 -3.02 0.56 11.87
N GLY A 83 -2.69 -0.15 12.93
CA GLY A 83 -3.64 -0.83 13.81
C GLY A 83 -4.45 0.09 14.72
N ALA A 84 -4.23 1.41 14.68
CA ALA A 84 -5.08 2.39 15.34
C ALA A 84 -6.28 2.82 14.49
N PHE A 85 -6.28 2.53 13.18
CA PHE A 85 -7.44 2.71 12.31
C PHE A 85 -8.38 1.51 12.39
N ALA A 86 -9.68 1.72 12.16
CA ALA A 86 -10.68 0.64 12.13
C ALA A 86 -10.38 -0.35 11.00
N SER A 87 -9.91 0.19 9.88
CA SER A 87 -9.50 -0.54 8.71
C SER A 87 -8.36 0.20 8.00
N PRO A 88 -7.36 -0.51 7.43
CA PRO A 88 -6.36 0.10 6.55
C PRO A 88 -6.97 0.86 5.37
N LEU A 89 -8.21 0.51 4.97
CA LEU A 89 -9.02 1.20 3.96
C LEU A 89 -9.24 2.68 4.25
N GLU A 90 -9.15 3.08 5.51
CA GLU A 90 -9.33 4.48 5.89
C GLU A 90 -8.06 5.31 5.67
N ILE A 91 -6.89 4.70 5.49
CA ILE A 91 -5.62 5.41 5.36
C ILE A 91 -5.55 6.09 3.99
N GLN A 92 -5.40 7.42 4.01
CA GLN A 92 -5.45 8.27 2.81
C GLN A 92 -4.09 8.86 2.44
N PHE A 93 -3.84 9.08 1.14
CA PHE A 93 -2.62 9.69 0.62
C PHE A 93 -2.27 11.03 1.26
N ARG A 94 -3.28 11.85 1.59
CA ARG A 94 -3.07 13.18 2.20
C ARG A 94 -2.42 13.12 3.58
N TRP A 95 -2.45 11.96 4.25
CA TRP A 95 -1.84 11.79 5.57
C TRP A 95 -0.38 11.34 5.52
N ALA A 96 0.16 11.01 4.33
CA ALA A 96 1.54 10.56 4.18
C ALA A 96 2.54 11.53 4.79
N GLN A 97 2.47 12.81 4.40
CA GLN A 97 3.38 13.84 4.89
C GLN A 97 3.15 14.15 6.38
N PRO A 98 1.93 14.47 6.85
CA PRO A 98 1.71 14.75 8.27
C PRO A 98 2.12 13.61 9.21
N LEU A 99 1.85 12.35 8.84
CA LEU A 99 2.22 11.20 9.67
C LEU A 99 3.73 10.97 9.66
N ALA A 100 4.39 11.13 8.50
CA ALA A 100 5.85 11.02 8.42
C ALA A 100 6.54 12.09 9.28
N GLU A 101 6.08 13.34 9.20
CA GLU A 101 6.60 14.45 10.02
C GLU A 101 6.36 14.20 11.51
N ALA A 102 5.18 13.71 11.90
CA ALA A 102 4.88 13.38 13.29
C ALA A 102 5.77 12.25 13.82
N LEU A 103 5.97 11.18 13.04
CA LEU A 103 6.83 10.06 13.40
C LEU A 103 8.31 10.47 13.47
N GLN A 104 8.76 11.39 12.62
CA GLN A 104 10.12 11.91 12.67
C GLN A 104 10.34 12.77 13.93
N LYS A 105 9.34 13.56 14.33
CA LYS A 105 9.43 14.50 15.45
C LYS A 105 9.30 13.82 16.82
N ASP A 106 8.37 12.89 16.95
CA ASP A 106 8.00 12.26 18.22
C ASP A 106 7.56 10.80 17.98
N PRO A 107 8.50 9.90 17.63
CA PRO A 107 8.17 8.51 17.30
C PRO A 107 7.49 7.80 18.48
N ASP A 108 8.07 7.90 19.67
CA ASP A 108 7.54 7.25 20.88
C ASP A 108 6.16 7.78 21.26
N GLY A 109 5.96 9.10 21.19
CA GLY A 109 4.65 9.69 21.48
C GLY A 109 3.59 9.36 20.44
N VAL A 110 3.95 9.23 19.16
CA VAL A 110 3.01 8.74 18.12
C VAL A 110 2.61 7.30 18.41
N LEU A 111 3.57 6.42 18.71
CA LEU A 111 3.28 5.02 19.05
C LEU A 111 2.41 4.90 20.31
N ALA A 112 2.70 5.67 21.35
CA ALA A 112 1.91 5.68 22.58
C ALA A 112 0.46 6.16 22.34
N ARG A 113 0.26 7.18 21.49
CA ARG A 113 -1.07 7.66 21.11
C ARG A 113 -1.83 6.64 20.27
N ALA A 114 -1.16 6.00 19.31
CA ALA A 114 -1.76 4.96 18.48
C ALA A 114 -2.23 3.76 19.33
N ALA A 115 -1.41 3.31 20.29
CA ALA A 115 -1.78 2.26 21.24
C ALA A 115 -3.00 2.65 22.09
N LYS A 116 -3.08 3.90 22.57
CA LYS A 116 -4.24 4.41 23.33
C LYS A 116 -5.51 4.45 22.49
N LEU A 117 -5.44 4.91 21.24
CA LEU A 117 -6.59 4.96 20.33
C LEU A 117 -7.14 3.56 20.06
N ARG A 118 -6.27 2.59 19.78
CA ARG A 118 -6.64 1.18 19.61
C ARG A 118 -7.33 0.61 20.86
N ALA A 119 -6.82 0.91 22.05
CA ALA A 119 -7.41 0.45 23.30
C ALA A 119 -8.75 1.10 23.63
N ALA A 120 -9.00 2.32 23.17
CA ALA A 120 -10.22 3.07 23.44
C ALA A 120 -11.41 2.64 22.57
N GLY A 121 -11.22 1.77 21.57
CA GLY A 121 -12.28 1.37 20.64
C GLY A 121 -12.83 2.54 19.80
N VAL A 122 -12.15 3.68 19.83
CA VAL A 122 -12.41 4.82 18.92
C VAL A 122 -11.65 4.52 17.64
N ALA A 123 -12.18 3.56 16.89
CA ALA A 123 -11.74 3.21 15.55
C ALA A 123 -13.01 2.98 14.74
#